data_AF-A0A0D9V2D8-F1
#
_entry.id   AF-A0A0D9V2D8-F1
#
_cell.length_a   1.000
_cell.length_b   1.000
_cell.length_c   1.000
_cell.angle_alpha   90.00
_cell.angle_beta   90.00
_cell.angle_gamma   90.00
#
_symmetry.space_group_name_H-M   'P 1'
#
loop_
_entity.id
_entity.type
_entity.pdbx_description
1 polymer ?
#
loop_
_entity_poly.entity_id
_entity_poly.type
_entity_poly.pdbx_seq_one_letter_code
_entity_poly.pdbx_strand_id
1 'polypeptide(L)'
;MGNLLCCVEVAESTVAMRETFGKFDGMLEPGCHFVPWFLGQQARGPLSLRLRQLEIRCQTKTMDNVYVTIVTCVQYRALVEKASHAFYTVTNTRAQIQAHVFDVLRASVPKLTLEEVFEKKKEVAEALEEEVAEAMAPYGYEVMRALVVDGHPCA
;
A
#
# COMPACT_ATOMS: atom_id res chain seq x y z
N MET A 1 14.12 18.84 7.52
CA MET A 1 13.77 19.81 6.47
C MET A 1 14.32 21.16 6.89
N GLY A 2 15.53 21.50 6.46
CA GLY A 2 16.12 22.82 6.76
C GLY A 2 15.61 23.83 5.74
N ASN A 3 14.72 24.74 6.15
CA ASN A 3 14.30 25.87 5.33
C ASN A 3 15.35 26.99 5.44
N LEU A 4 16.39 26.92 4.61
CA LEU A 4 17.18 28.10 4.27
C LEU A 4 16.77 28.53 2.86
N LEU A 5 16.14 29.71 2.75
CA LEU A 5 15.89 30.46 1.51
C LEU A 5 14.84 29.89 0.52
N CYS A 6 13.62 29.57 0.97
CA CYS A 6 12.50 29.18 0.08
C CYS A 6 12.77 27.97 -0.85
N CYS A 7 13.93 27.33 -0.73
CA CYS A 7 14.29 26.14 -1.48
C CYS A 7 13.87 24.92 -0.67
N VAL A 8 13.06 24.06 -1.29
CA VAL A 8 12.68 22.76 -0.75
C VAL A 8 13.43 21.71 -1.57
N GLU A 9 14.22 20.89 -0.90
CA GLU A 9 14.87 19.74 -1.51
C GLU A 9 13.95 18.52 -1.38
N VAL A 10 13.62 17.91 -2.52
CA VAL A 10 12.88 16.65 -2.58
C VAL A 10 13.88 15.52 -2.80
N ALA A 11 13.91 14.58 -1.85
CA ALA A 11 14.82 13.46 -1.89
C ALA A 11 14.54 12.55 -3.10
N GLU A 12 15.57 11.89 -3.61
CA GLU A 12 15.44 10.90 -4.68
C GLU A 12 14.41 9.83 -4.33
N SER A 13 13.59 9.43 -5.32
CA SER A 13 12.45 8.50 -5.21
C SER A 13 11.32 8.93 -4.25
N THR A 14 11.20 10.23 -3.98
CA THR A 14 10.05 10.85 -3.30
C THR A 14 9.47 11.97 -4.16
N VAL A 15 8.16 12.20 -4.02
CA VAL A 15 7.44 13.29 -4.70
C VAL A 15 6.75 14.11 -3.62
N ALA A 16 6.86 15.43 -3.69
CA ALA A 16 6.11 16.32 -2.79
C ALA A 16 4.96 16.99 -3.56
N MET A 17 3.84 17.26 -2.88
CA MET A 17 2.72 17.97 -3.48
C MET A 17 2.89 19.47 -3.24
N ARG A 18 2.85 20.28 -4.29
CA ARG A 18 2.82 21.74 -4.19
C ARG A 18 1.39 22.20 -4.03
N GLU A 19 1.11 22.89 -2.93
CA GLU A 19 -0.16 23.56 -2.69
C GLU A 19 0.04 25.07 -2.65
N THR A 20 -0.91 25.80 -3.23
CA THR A 20 -1.00 27.27 -3.14
C THR A 20 -2.29 27.61 -2.41
N PHE A 21 -2.20 28.17 -1.19
CA PHE A 21 -3.34 28.45 -0.29
C PHE A 21 -4.30 27.25 -0.10
N GLY A 22 -3.75 26.04 0.00
CA GLY A 22 -4.52 24.80 0.18
C GLY A 22 -5.14 24.22 -1.10
N LYS A 23 -4.95 24.87 -2.26
CA LYS A 23 -5.29 24.31 -3.56
C LYS A 23 -4.09 23.54 -4.12
N PHE A 24 -4.32 22.34 -4.63
CA PHE A 24 -3.30 21.59 -5.36
C PHE A 24 -2.89 22.34 -6.63
N ASP A 25 -1.59 22.60 -6.78
CA ASP A 25 -1.00 23.38 -7.87
C ASP A 25 -0.16 22.49 -8.81
N GLY A 26 0.55 21.51 -8.25
CA GLY A 26 1.32 20.54 -9.03
C GLY A 26 2.16 19.59 -8.17
N MET A 27 2.89 18.70 -8.84
CA MET A 27 3.82 17.76 -8.19
C MET A 27 5.25 18.30 -8.28
N LEU A 28 6.04 18.07 -7.23
CA LEU A 28 7.48 18.37 -7.17
C LEU A 28 8.25 17.06 -7.31
N GLU A 29 8.93 16.90 -8.44
CA GLU A 29 9.84 15.79 -8.72
C GLU A 29 11.12 15.89 -7.86
N PRO A 30 11.92 14.81 -7.75
CA PRO A 30 13.19 14.85 -7.03
C PRO A 30 14.11 15.98 -7.53
N GLY A 31 14.64 16.78 -6.60
CA GLY A 31 15.48 17.94 -6.93
C GLY A 31 15.25 19.13 -6.00
N CYS A 32 15.92 20.24 -6.31
CA CYS A 32 15.78 21.49 -5.58
C CYS A 32 14.73 22.38 -6.26
N HIS A 33 13.66 22.71 -5.54
CA HIS A 33 12.57 23.55 -6.04
C HIS A 33 12.42 24.81 -5.21
N PHE A 34 12.18 25.94 -5.88
CA PHE A 34 11.90 27.21 -5.21
C PHE A 34 10.41 27.33 -4.89
N VAL A 35 10.06 27.14 -3.61
CA VAL A 35 8.71 27.21 -3.07
C VAL A 35 8.66 28.32 -2.01
N PRO A 36 8.35 29.57 -2.41
CA PRO A 36 8.28 30.70 -1.49
C PRO A 36 7.11 30.58 -0.52
N TRP A 37 7.42 30.29 0.74
CA TRP A 37 6.41 30.12 1.80
C TRP A 37 5.56 31.39 2.04
N PHE A 38 6.11 32.57 1.76
CA PHE A 38 5.46 33.87 1.97
C PHE A 38 4.38 34.19 0.92
N LEU A 39 4.34 33.47 -0.20
CA LEU A 39 3.28 33.59 -1.23
C LEU A 39 2.17 32.55 -1.03
N GLY A 40 2.09 31.94 0.15
CA GLY A 40 1.10 30.90 0.45
C GLY A 40 1.37 29.56 -0.23
N GLN A 41 2.58 29.37 -0.79
CA GLN A 41 2.99 28.11 -1.39
C GLN A 41 3.63 27.20 -0.36
N GLN A 42 3.16 25.96 -0.27
CA GLN A 42 3.66 24.98 0.68
C GLN A 42 3.89 23.64 -0.03
N ALA A 43 5.03 23.03 0.25
CA ALA A 43 5.29 21.65 -0.13
C ALA A 43 4.70 20.74 0.96
N ARG A 44 3.70 19.94 0.62
CA ARG A 44 3.04 19.01 1.53
C ARG A 44 3.63 17.62 1.37
N GLY A 45 3.76 16.95 2.53
CA GLY A 45 4.32 15.63 2.82
C GLY A 45 4.89 14.81 1.65
N PRO A 46 6.16 14.36 1.72
CA PRO A 46 6.74 13.54 0.66
C PRO A 46 6.01 12.19 0.55
N LEU A 47 5.46 11.91 -0.63
CA LEU A 47 5.01 10.58 -1.02
C LEU A 47 6.21 9.79 -1.53
N SER A 48 6.56 8.72 -0.84
CA SER A 48 7.62 7.81 -1.27
C SER A 48 7.14 6.94 -2.42
N LEU A 49 7.83 6.99 -3.56
CA LEU A 49 7.60 6.10 -4.70
C LEU A 49 8.27 4.72 -4.51
N ARG A 50 9.08 4.57 -3.45
CA ARG A 50 9.78 3.31 -3.15
C ARG A 50 8.78 2.18 -2.91
N LEU A 51 9.17 0.98 -3.33
CA LEU A 51 8.43 -0.24 -3.04
C LEU A 51 8.34 -0.45 -1.53
N ARG A 52 7.13 -0.71 -1.04
CA ARG A 52 6.84 -0.98 0.37
C ARG A 52 6.30 -2.38 0.50
N GLN A 53 6.69 -3.04 1.58
CA GLN A 53 6.14 -4.33 1.97
C GLN A 53 5.24 -4.15 3.19
N LEU A 54 4.07 -4.78 3.16
CA LEU A 54 3.14 -4.87 4.29
C LEU A 54 2.94 -6.35 4.62
N GLU A 55 3.36 -6.73 5.82
CA GLU A 55 3.09 -8.05 6.39
C GLU A 55 1.75 -7.98 7.15
N ILE A 56 0.83 -8.87 6.80
CA ILE A 56 -0.51 -8.98 7.38
C ILE A 56 -0.63 -10.37 7.97
N ARG A 57 -1.05 -10.45 9.23
CA ARG A 57 -1.32 -11.73 9.91
C ARG A 57 -2.81 -11.90 10.07
N CYS A 58 -3.35 -12.99 9.53
CA CYS A 58 -4.76 -13.33 9.64
C CYS A 58 -4.91 -14.66 10.37
N GLN A 59 -5.72 -14.68 11.42
CA GLN A 59 -6.16 -15.92 12.04
C GLN A 59 -7.48 -16.35 11.40
N THR A 60 -7.49 -17.54 10.82
CA THR A 60 -8.66 -18.11 10.17
C THR A 60 -8.85 -19.56 10.57
N LYS A 61 -10.06 -20.07 10.37
CA LYS A 61 -10.39 -21.46 10.62
C LYS A 61 -10.61 -22.16 9.28
N THR A 62 -9.99 -23.32 9.10
CA THR A 62 -10.17 -24.16 7.92
C THR A 62 -11.44 -25.00 8.02
N MET A 63 -11.80 -25.70 6.94
CA MET A 63 -12.94 -26.61 6.91
C MET A 63 -12.86 -27.70 7.98
N ASP A 64 -11.64 -28.17 8.29
CA ASP A 64 -11.38 -29.22 9.30
C ASP A 64 -11.42 -28.70 10.74
N ASN A 65 -11.94 -27.50 10.98
CA ASN A 65 -12.00 -26.83 12.27
C ASN A 65 -10.64 -26.56 12.93
N VAL A 66 -9.55 -26.53 12.16
CA VAL A 66 -8.22 -26.18 12.66
C VAL A 66 -8.00 -24.67 12.56
N TYR A 67 -7.46 -24.08 13.62
CA TYR A 67 -7.05 -22.67 13.59
C TYR A 67 -5.67 -22.53 12.96
N VAL A 68 -5.58 -21.71 11.92
CA VAL A 68 -4.34 -21.40 11.22
C VAL A 68 -4.07 -19.91 11.23
N THR A 69 -2.81 -19.54 11.39
CA THR A 69 -2.36 -18.17 11.19
C THR A 69 -1.69 -18.08 9.83
N ILE A 70 -2.29 -17.33 8.91
CA ILE A 70 -1.74 -17.09 7.58
C ILE A 70 -1.03 -15.74 7.62
N VAL A 71 0.23 -15.70 7.18
CA VAL A 71 1.00 -14.46 7.08
C VAL A 71 1.11 -14.10 5.61
N THR A 72 0.52 -12.99 5.19
CA THR A 72 0.60 -12.53 3.79
C THR A 72 1.46 -11.27 3.71
N CYS A 73 2.44 -11.28 2.81
CA CYS A 73 3.29 -10.15 2.50
C CYS A 73 2.86 -9.55 1.17
N VAL A 74 2.30 -8.34 1.19
CA VAL A 74 1.92 -7.60 -0.02
C VAL A 74 2.96 -6.52 -0.31
N GLN A 75 3.48 -6.52 -1.52
CA GLN A 75 4.39 -5.50 -2.05
C GLN A 75 3.62 -4.53 -2.94
N TYR A 76 3.68 -3.24 -2.62
CA TYR A 76 2.99 -2.19 -3.36
C TYR A 76 3.87 -0.95 -3.52
N ARG A 77 3.58 -0.15 -4.55
CA ARG A 77 4.20 1.15 -4.80
C ARG A 77 3.14 2.16 -5.25
N ALA A 78 3.40 3.44 -5.02
CA ALA A 78 2.57 4.51 -5.57
C ALA A 78 2.96 4.80 -7.02
N LEU A 79 1.96 5.02 -7.88
CA LEU A 79 2.17 5.46 -9.26
C LEU A 79 2.41 6.97 -9.30
N VAL A 80 3.46 7.39 -10.01
CA VAL A 80 3.84 8.82 -10.12
C VAL A 80 2.72 9.64 -10.74
N GLU A 81 2.12 9.14 -11.82
CA GLU A 81 1.06 9.84 -12.57
C GLU A 81 -0.19 10.12 -11.73
N LYS A 82 -0.49 9.24 -10.76
CA LYS A 82 -1.66 9.33 -9.87
C LYS A 82 -1.30 9.78 -8.45
N ALA A 83 -0.08 10.28 -8.23
CA ALA A 83 0.40 10.60 -6.90
C ALA A 83 -0.43 11.70 -6.21
N SER A 84 -0.95 12.68 -6.96
CA SER A 84 -1.87 13.70 -6.43
C SER A 84 -3.15 13.08 -5.89
N HIS A 85 -3.80 12.23 -6.68
CA HIS A 85 -5.01 11.52 -6.27
C HIS A 85 -4.74 10.58 -5.08
N ALA A 86 -3.63 9.85 -5.10
CA ALA A 86 -3.24 8.97 -4.00
C ALA A 86 -3.05 9.71 -2.67
N PHE A 87 -2.53 10.94 -2.72
CA PHE A 87 -2.29 11.76 -1.52
C PHE A 87 -3.57 12.32 -0.89
N TYR A 88 -4.56 12.71 -1.71
CA TYR A 88 -5.80 13.32 -1.21
C TYR A 88 -6.95 12.34 -0.99
N THR A 89 -6.94 11.18 -1.65
CA THR A 89 -8.08 10.25 -1.61
C THR A 89 -7.99 9.24 -0.47
N VAL A 90 -6.78 8.83 -0.04
CA VAL A 90 -6.62 7.76 0.95
C VAL A 90 -5.72 8.20 2.10
N THR A 91 -6.31 8.30 3.29
CA THR A 91 -5.58 8.60 4.53
C THR A 91 -4.78 7.39 5.05
N ASN A 92 -5.29 6.16 4.87
CA ASN A 92 -4.65 4.95 5.41
C ASN A 92 -4.69 3.77 4.44
N THR A 93 -3.75 3.74 3.50
CA THR A 93 -3.62 2.68 2.48
C THR A 93 -3.37 1.31 3.11
N ARG A 94 -2.64 1.24 4.23
CA ARG A 94 -2.33 -0.03 4.90
C ARG A 94 -3.58 -0.72 5.43
N ALA A 95 -4.46 0.04 6.08
CA ALA A 95 -5.72 -0.50 6.59
C ALA A 95 -6.63 -0.99 5.47
N GLN A 96 -6.66 -0.27 4.33
CA GLN A 96 -7.43 -0.68 3.16
C GLN A 96 -6.90 -2.00 2.57
N ILE A 97 -5.59 -2.11 2.32
CA ILE A 97 -4.99 -3.36 1.83
C ILE A 97 -5.29 -4.51 2.80
N GLN A 98 -5.16 -4.26 4.10
CA GLN A 98 -5.43 -5.26 5.12
C GLN A 98 -6.89 -5.74 5.12
N ALA A 99 -7.86 -4.85 4.94
CA ALA A 99 -9.27 -5.22 4.85
C ALA A 99 -9.54 -6.13 3.64
N HIS A 100 -9.08 -5.74 2.45
CA HIS A 100 -9.27 -6.54 1.24
C HIS A 100 -8.59 -7.92 1.33
N VAL A 101 -7.38 -7.98 1.86
CA VAL A 101 -6.69 -9.27 2.11
C VAL A 101 -7.49 -10.14 3.07
N PHE A 102 -8.07 -9.57 4.13
CA PHE A 102 -8.91 -10.32 5.06
C PHE A 102 -10.19 -10.84 4.44
N ASP A 103 -10.82 -10.08 3.53
CA ASP A 103 -12.04 -10.50 2.87
C ASP A 103 -11.79 -11.69 1.94
N VAL A 104 -10.71 -11.64 1.13
CA VAL A 104 -10.32 -12.74 0.24
C VAL A 104 -9.95 -14.00 1.03
N LEU A 105 -9.18 -13.86 2.11
CA LEU A 105 -8.82 -15.00 2.97
C LEU A 105 -10.06 -15.58 3.66
N ARG A 106 -10.98 -14.76 4.16
CA ARG A 106 -12.22 -15.23 4.79
C ARG A 106 -13.18 -15.89 3.80
N ALA A 107 -13.17 -15.48 2.53
CA ALA A 107 -14.03 -16.08 1.51
C ALA A 107 -13.51 -17.43 1.01
N SER A 108 -12.18 -17.63 1.05
CA SER A 108 -11.51 -18.78 0.42
C SER A 108 -11.09 -19.85 1.42
N VAL A 109 -10.47 -19.47 2.55
CA VAL A 109 -9.84 -20.41 3.50
C VAL A 109 -10.84 -21.34 4.21
N PRO A 110 -12.04 -20.89 4.64
CA PRO A 110 -12.98 -21.79 5.33
C PRO A 110 -13.55 -22.91 4.46
N LYS A 111 -13.41 -22.80 3.13
CA LYS A 111 -13.89 -23.82 2.17
C LYS A 111 -12.85 -24.88 1.85
N LEU A 112 -11.60 -24.69 2.29
CA LEU A 112 -10.46 -25.56 2.01
C LEU A 112 -10.06 -26.32 3.28
N THR A 113 -9.56 -27.53 3.10
CA THR A 113 -8.90 -28.29 4.19
C THR A 113 -7.56 -27.66 4.54
N LEU A 114 -6.99 -28.03 5.70
CA LEU A 114 -5.66 -27.57 6.10
C LEU A 114 -4.60 -27.87 5.02
N GLU A 115 -4.60 -29.10 4.52
CA GLU A 115 -3.67 -29.58 3.49
C GLU A 115 -3.88 -28.83 2.17
N GLU A 116 -5.13 -28.64 1.74
CA GLU A 116 -5.44 -27.91 0.50
C GLU A 116 -4.99 -26.45 0.56
N VAL A 117 -5.10 -25.79 1.72
CA VAL A 117 -4.57 -24.42 1.90
C VAL A 117 -3.05 -24.41 1.70
N PHE A 118 -2.34 -25.47 2.11
CA PHE A 118 -0.89 -25.59 1.90
C PHE A 118 -0.52 -25.95 0.47
N GLU A 119 -1.30 -26.78 -0.22
CA GLU A 119 -1.07 -27.14 -1.63
C GLU A 119 -1.39 -25.96 -2.56
N LYS A 120 -2.48 -25.24 -2.30
CA LYS A 120 -3.00 -24.16 -3.16
C LYS A 120 -2.52 -22.77 -2.78
N LYS A 121 -1.42 -22.63 -2.03
CA LYS A 121 -0.88 -21.30 -1.65
C LYS A 121 -0.65 -20.37 -2.83
N LYS A 122 -0.19 -20.91 -3.95
CA LYS A 122 0.08 -20.12 -5.16
C LYS A 122 -1.21 -19.59 -5.77
N GLU A 123 -2.23 -20.43 -5.88
CA GLU A 123 -3.56 -20.02 -6.37
C GLU A 123 -4.18 -18.95 -5.47
N VAL A 124 -4.08 -19.12 -4.14
CA VAL A 124 -4.55 -18.11 -3.17
C VAL A 124 -3.75 -16.82 -3.27
N ALA A 125 -2.44 -16.90 -3.49
CA ALA A 125 -1.59 -15.72 -3.67
C ALA A 125 -1.94 -14.97 -4.96
N GLU A 126 -2.16 -15.68 -6.08
CA GLU A 126 -2.58 -15.07 -7.35
C GLU A 126 -3.94 -14.39 -7.24
N ALA A 127 -4.92 -15.04 -6.60
CA ALA A 127 -6.23 -14.44 -6.34
C ALA A 127 -6.13 -13.18 -5.44
N LEU A 128 -5.27 -13.20 -4.44
CA LEU A 128 -4.98 -12.03 -3.61
C LEU A 128 -4.32 -10.89 -4.39
N GLU A 129 -3.40 -11.21 -5.30
CA GLU A 129 -2.76 -10.22 -6.16
C GLU A 129 -3.80 -9.50 -7.03
N GLU A 130 -4.67 -10.25 -7.69
CA GLU A 130 -5.68 -9.70 -8.61
C GLU A 130 -6.70 -8.82 -7.88
N GLU A 131 -7.33 -9.34 -6.82
CA GLU A 131 -8.36 -8.63 -6.03
C GLU A 131 -7.80 -7.35 -5.38
N VAL A 132 -6.60 -7.45 -4.77
CA VAL A 132 -5.99 -6.29 -4.11
C VAL A 132 -5.49 -5.28 -5.14
N ALA A 133 -4.99 -5.72 -6.31
CA ALA A 133 -4.59 -4.82 -7.39
C ALA A 133 -5.79 -4.03 -7.93
N GLU A 134 -6.92 -4.69 -8.19
CA GLU A 134 -8.15 -4.03 -8.67
C GLU A 134 -8.67 -3.02 -7.65
N ALA A 135 -8.73 -3.40 -6.37
CA ALA A 135 -9.17 -2.52 -5.30
C ALA A 135 -8.25 -1.29 -5.11
N MET A 136 -6.95 -1.43 -5.39
CA MET A 136 -5.94 -0.38 -5.18
C MET A 136 -5.69 0.52 -6.40
N ALA A 137 -6.04 0.04 -7.60
CA ALA A 137 -5.95 0.80 -8.85
C ALA A 137 -6.63 2.19 -8.85
N PRO A 138 -7.86 2.38 -8.30
CA PRO A 138 -8.49 3.70 -8.25
C PRO A 138 -7.76 4.67 -7.31
N TYR A 139 -7.07 4.15 -6.30
CA TYR A 139 -6.31 4.95 -5.35
C TYR A 139 -4.91 5.33 -5.84
N GLY A 140 -4.50 4.85 -7.02
CA GLY A 140 -3.19 5.17 -7.59
C GLY A 140 -2.04 4.36 -7.00
N TYR A 141 -2.34 3.20 -6.40
CA TYR A 141 -1.35 2.25 -5.94
C TYR A 141 -1.28 1.05 -6.88
N GLU A 142 -0.07 0.60 -7.17
CA GLU A 142 0.21 -0.59 -7.96
C GLU A 142 0.72 -1.68 -7.02
N VAL A 143 0.07 -2.84 -7.06
CA VAL A 143 0.48 -4.03 -6.32
C VAL A 143 1.40 -4.86 -7.22
N MET A 144 2.61 -5.13 -6.73
CA MET A 144 3.62 -5.87 -7.49
C MET A 144 3.51 -7.37 -7.28
N ARG A 145 3.30 -7.77 -6.02
CA ARG A 145 3.33 -9.17 -5.61
C ARG A 145 2.66 -9.36 -4.26
N ALA A 146 1.95 -10.46 -4.09
CA ALA A 146 1.50 -10.98 -2.80
C ALA A 146 2.16 -12.34 -2.56
N LEU A 147 2.68 -12.53 -1.36
CA LEU A 147 3.34 -13.75 -0.93
C LEU A 147 2.62 -14.29 0.29
N VAL A 148 2.14 -15.52 0.22
CA VAL A 148 1.63 -16.22 1.39
C VAL A 148 2.82 -16.92 2.06
N VAL A 149 3.18 -16.44 3.25
CA VAL A 149 4.19 -17.00 4.14
C VAL A 149 3.45 -17.81 5.21
N ASP A 150 3.86 -19.06 5.38
CA ASP A 150 3.20 -19.95 6.33
C ASP A 150 3.41 -19.50 7.78
N GLY A 151 2.32 -19.35 8.52
CA GLY A 151 2.37 -19.36 9.98
C GLY A 151 2.19 -20.78 10.49
N HIS A 152 2.90 -21.11 11.56
CA HIS A 152 2.76 -22.40 12.22
C HIS A 152 1.36 -22.52 12.85
N PRO A 153 0.79 -23.73 12.98
CA PRO A 153 -0.39 -23.93 13.81
C PRO A 153 -0.09 -23.44 15.22
N CYS A 154 -0.99 -22.66 15.80
CA CYS A 154 -0.87 -22.27 17.20
C CYS A 154 -1.04 -23.54 18.03
N ALA A 155 0.07 -24.02 18.60
CA ALA A 155 0.10 -25.14 19.54
C ALA A 155 -0.70 -24.82 20.82
#